data_AF-A0A2E4YT48-F1
#
_entry.id   AF-A0A2E4YT48-F1
#
_cell.length_a   1.000
_cell.length_b   1.000
_cell.length_c   1.000
_cell.angle_alpha   90.00
_cell.angle_beta   90.00
_cell.angle_gamma   90.00
#
_symmetry.space_group_name_H-M   'P 1'
#
loop_
_entity.id
_entity.type
_entity.pdbx_description
1 polymer ?
#
loop_
_entity_poly.entity_id
_entity_poly.type
_entity_poly.pdbx_seq_one_letter_code
_entity_poly.pdbx_strand_id
1 'polypeptide(L)'
;MRLAAVQTNLFWEDAKANYKHIQQQLKAVSNVDLIVLPEMFPSGFSMNPSSISESENGPSLKWMRTLAKSKNAVVVGSVAVYRQKKYYNSLFWVSPNGEYSCYNKKHLFTMAGEHKHYSKGDNLLLTTISSFKCCPLICYDLRFPVWSRNINTDLSFKYDLLIYVANWPSVREDAWTTLLKARAIENQCYVIGVNRVGKDGNGVSYSGESRIFGPKGERLDSFKANKEQVEIVELDRSVLEKFRLEFPANSDADNFEII
;
A
#
# COMPACT_ATOMS: atom_id res chain seq x y z
N MET A 1 -17.18 2.89 -2.84
CA MET A 1 -15.98 2.69 -3.67
C MET A 1 -15.64 1.22 -3.64
N ARG A 2 -15.40 0.58 -4.78
CA ARG A 2 -15.01 -0.84 -4.85
C ARG A 2 -13.52 -0.95 -5.09
N LEU A 3 -12.83 -1.81 -4.36
CA LEU A 3 -11.40 -2.02 -4.52
C LEU A 3 -11.06 -3.50 -4.63
N ALA A 4 -9.97 -3.80 -5.33
CA ALA A 4 -9.35 -5.12 -5.38
C ALA A 4 -7.99 -5.08 -4.66
N ALA A 5 -7.82 -5.90 -3.63
CA ALA A 5 -6.57 -6.11 -2.92
C ALA A 5 -5.91 -7.41 -3.39
N VAL A 6 -4.65 -7.35 -3.83
CA VAL A 6 -3.96 -8.47 -4.50
C VAL A 6 -2.91 -9.09 -3.57
N GLN A 7 -3.32 -10.11 -2.83
CA GLN A 7 -2.39 -10.96 -2.07
C GLN A 7 -1.83 -12.04 -2.99
N THR A 8 -0.56 -11.93 -3.35
CA THR A 8 0.05 -12.80 -4.37
C THR A 8 1.48 -13.17 -4.04
N ASN A 9 1.98 -14.28 -4.59
CA ASN A 9 3.40 -14.58 -4.57
C ASN A 9 4.11 -13.72 -5.61
N LEU A 10 5.32 -13.26 -5.28
CA LEU A 10 6.18 -12.53 -6.22
C LEU A 10 7.37 -13.39 -6.63
N PHE A 11 7.56 -13.55 -7.94
CA PHE A 11 8.74 -14.14 -8.53
C PHE A 11 9.96 -13.24 -8.23
N TRP A 12 11.03 -13.86 -7.72
CA TRP A 12 12.20 -13.13 -7.24
C TRP A 12 12.96 -12.48 -8.39
N GLU A 13 13.11 -11.15 -8.34
CA GLU A 13 13.81 -10.32 -9.33
C GLU A 13 13.34 -10.52 -10.79
N ASP A 14 12.12 -11.02 -11.01
CA ASP A 14 11.55 -11.25 -12.35
C ASP A 14 10.28 -10.43 -12.59
N ALA A 15 10.48 -9.19 -13.04
CA ALA A 15 9.41 -8.26 -13.36
C ALA A 15 8.40 -8.82 -14.37
N LYS A 16 8.88 -9.51 -15.40
CA LYS A 16 7.99 -10.02 -16.47
C LYS A 16 7.10 -11.14 -15.96
N ALA A 17 7.65 -12.05 -15.15
CA ALA A 17 6.85 -13.10 -14.51
C ALA A 17 5.80 -12.50 -13.57
N ASN A 18 6.18 -11.51 -12.75
CA ASN A 18 5.26 -10.82 -11.85
C ASN A 18 4.12 -10.11 -12.59
N TYR A 19 4.44 -9.36 -13.67
CA TYR A 19 3.44 -8.70 -14.51
C TYR A 19 2.41 -9.69 -15.07
N LYS A 20 2.89 -10.79 -15.66
CA LYS A 20 2.05 -11.82 -16.26
C LYS A 20 1.16 -12.49 -15.21
N HIS A 21 1.72 -12.80 -14.04
CA HIS A 21 1.00 -13.46 -12.96
C HIS A 21 -0.11 -12.58 -12.39
N ILE A 22 0.21 -11.32 -12.09
CA ILE A 22 -0.78 -10.35 -11.58
C ILE A 22 -1.87 -10.09 -12.63
N GLN A 23 -1.51 -9.95 -13.92
CA GLN A 23 -2.51 -9.80 -14.99
C GLN A 23 -3.46 -11.00 -15.06
N GLN A 24 -2.94 -12.22 -14.89
CA GLN A 24 -3.76 -13.43 -14.89
C GLN A 24 -4.72 -13.45 -13.69
N GLN A 25 -4.25 -13.10 -12.50
CA GLN A 25 -5.08 -13.01 -11.29
C GLN A 25 -6.19 -11.94 -11.42
N LEU A 26 -5.88 -10.83 -12.08
CA LEU A 26 -6.81 -9.73 -12.30
C LEU A 26 -7.72 -9.92 -13.52
N LYS A 27 -7.59 -11.01 -14.30
CA LYS A 27 -8.35 -11.21 -15.55
C LYS A 27 -9.86 -11.10 -15.34
N ALA A 28 -10.39 -11.75 -14.30
CA ALA A 28 -11.82 -11.75 -13.97
C ALA A 28 -12.27 -10.55 -13.13
N VAL A 29 -11.36 -9.70 -12.66
CA VAL A 29 -11.70 -8.52 -11.85
C VAL A 29 -12.26 -7.43 -12.76
N SER A 30 -13.46 -6.96 -12.44
CA SER A 30 -14.15 -5.87 -13.14
C SER A 30 -14.89 -4.98 -12.13
N ASN A 31 -15.27 -3.78 -12.57
CA ASN A 31 -16.06 -2.83 -11.77
C ASN A 31 -15.43 -2.50 -10.41
N VAL A 32 -14.11 -2.24 -10.41
CA VAL A 32 -13.36 -1.75 -9.27
C VAL A 32 -12.81 -0.38 -9.59
N ASP A 33 -12.76 0.50 -8.59
CA ASP A 33 -12.20 1.83 -8.67
C ASP A 33 -10.69 1.79 -8.39
N LEU A 34 -10.24 0.93 -7.46
CA LEU A 34 -8.85 0.86 -6.96
C LEU A 34 -8.32 -0.57 -6.99
N ILE A 35 -7.08 -0.76 -7.43
CA ILE A 35 -6.34 -2.02 -7.38
C ILE A 35 -5.06 -1.81 -6.56
N VAL A 36 -4.91 -2.55 -5.48
CA VAL A 36 -3.76 -2.46 -4.56
C VAL A 36 -2.86 -3.68 -4.72
N LEU A 37 -1.61 -3.45 -5.14
CA LEU A 37 -0.56 -4.44 -5.34
C LEU A 37 0.43 -4.43 -4.16
N PRO A 38 1.21 -5.50 -3.94
CA PRO A 38 2.23 -5.53 -2.89
C PRO A 38 3.37 -4.52 -3.08
N GLU A 39 4.18 -4.35 -2.03
CA GLU A 39 5.44 -3.60 -2.11
C GLU A 39 6.41 -4.30 -3.05
N MET A 40 7.18 -3.52 -3.82
CA MET A 40 8.18 -4.01 -4.78
C MET A 40 7.64 -5.15 -5.65
N PHE A 41 6.39 -5.04 -6.10
CA PHE A 41 5.71 -6.11 -6.85
C PHE A 41 6.46 -6.62 -8.10
N PRO A 42 7.32 -5.83 -8.80
CA PRO A 42 8.07 -6.34 -9.93
C PRO A 42 9.23 -7.28 -9.53
N SER A 43 9.77 -7.18 -8.32
CA SER A 43 11.02 -7.85 -7.95
C SER A 43 10.95 -8.67 -6.67
N GLY A 44 9.98 -8.40 -5.79
CA GLY A 44 10.10 -8.69 -4.38
C GLY A 44 11.11 -7.76 -3.68
N PHE A 45 11.19 -7.90 -2.36
CA PHE A 45 12.02 -7.06 -1.49
C PHE A 45 13.51 -7.45 -1.54
N SER A 46 14.23 -6.93 -2.54
CA SER A 46 15.67 -7.18 -2.76
C SER A 46 16.53 -5.97 -2.36
N MET A 47 17.71 -6.27 -1.82
CA MET A 47 18.75 -5.28 -1.50
C MET A 47 19.76 -5.08 -2.64
N ASN A 48 19.46 -5.58 -3.84
CA ASN A 48 20.28 -5.39 -5.05
C ASN A 48 19.61 -4.39 -6.01
N PRO A 49 19.43 -3.11 -5.65
CA PRO A 49 18.68 -2.17 -6.48
C PRO A 49 19.31 -1.94 -7.85
N SER A 50 20.61 -2.17 -8.03
CA SER A 50 21.27 -2.06 -9.33
C SER A 50 20.75 -3.05 -10.37
N SER A 51 20.27 -4.24 -9.97
CA SER A 51 19.71 -5.22 -10.92
C SER A 51 18.21 -5.02 -11.16
N ILE A 52 17.47 -4.57 -10.14
CA ILE A 52 16.01 -4.55 -10.17
C ILE A 52 15.37 -3.18 -10.40
N SER A 53 16.12 -2.10 -10.21
CA SER A 53 15.53 -0.76 -10.33
C SER A 53 15.34 -0.34 -11.77
N GLU A 54 14.31 0.47 -11.97
CA GLU A 54 13.99 1.06 -13.26
C GLU A 54 14.14 2.58 -13.20
N SER A 55 14.24 3.22 -14.36
CA SER A 55 14.03 4.68 -14.41
C SER A 55 12.59 5.01 -14.02
N GLU A 56 12.31 6.26 -13.61
CA GLU A 56 10.98 6.66 -13.16
C GLU A 56 9.87 6.39 -14.20
N ASN A 57 10.16 6.53 -15.50
CA ASN A 57 9.24 6.17 -16.58
C ASN A 57 9.51 4.76 -17.16
N GLY A 58 9.89 3.84 -16.28
CA GLY A 58 10.30 2.48 -16.59
C GLY A 58 9.17 1.53 -16.99
N PRO A 59 9.53 0.27 -17.32
CA PRO A 59 8.57 -0.80 -17.63
C PRO A 59 7.42 -0.97 -16.63
N SER A 60 7.68 -0.89 -15.33
CA SER A 60 6.68 -1.01 -14.25
C SER A 60 5.61 0.07 -14.36
N LEU A 61 6.00 1.35 -14.49
CA LEU A 61 5.03 2.44 -14.60
C LEU A 61 4.21 2.32 -15.89
N LYS A 62 4.85 1.93 -17.01
CA LYS A 62 4.14 1.69 -18.28
C LYS A 62 3.13 0.54 -18.14
N TRP A 63 3.53 -0.56 -17.50
CA TRP A 63 2.64 -1.68 -17.23
C TRP A 63 1.46 -1.28 -16.34
N MET A 64 1.72 -0.52 -15.26
CA MET A 64 0.66 -0.01 -14.37
C MET A 64 -0.31 0.91 -15.12
N ARG A 65 0.16 1.79 -16.01
CA ARG A 65 -0.70 2.63 -16.86
C ARG A 65 -1.58 1.80 -17.79
N THR A 66 -1.02 0.77 -18.42
CA THR A 66 -1.80 -0.15 -19.26
C THR A 66 -2.87 -0.87 -18.44
N LEU A 67 -2.52 -1.37 -17.25
CA LEU A 67 -3.46 -2.02 -16.35
C LEU A 67 -4.57 -1.06 -15.91
N ALA A 68 -4.20 0.14 -15.43
CA ALA A 68 -5.12 1.18 -14.97
C ALA A 68 -6.13 1.56 -16.05
N LYS A 69 -5.65 1.82 -17.27
CA LYS A 69 -6.50 2.12 -18.43
C LYS A 69 -7.43 0.96 -18.77
N SER A 70 -6.91 -0.28 -18.82
CA SER A 70 -7.71 -1.45 -19.19
C SER A 70 -8.81 -1.80 -18.18
N LYS A 71 -8.55 -1.54 -16.89
CA LYS A 71 -9.50 -1.78 -15.81
C LYS A 71 -10.39 -0.58 -15.50
N ASN A 72 -10.11 0.57 -16.10
CA ASN A 72 -10.68 1.86 -15.73
C ASN A 72 -10.61 2.10 -14.20
N ALA A 73 -9.47 1.74 -13.60
CA ALA A 73 -9.24 1.76 -12.16
C ALA A 73 -7.88 2.38 -11.85
N VAL A 74 -7.76 3.02 -10.68
CA VAL A 74 -6.46 3.38 -10.13
C VAL A 74 -5.69 2.11 -9.79
N VAL A 75 -4.38 2.08 -10.08
CA VAL A 75 -3.48 1.01 -9.65
C VAL A 75 -2.42 1.59 -8.72
N VAL A 76 -2.26 0.98 -7.55
CA VAL A 76 -1.25 1.37 -6.56
C VAL A 76 -0.35 0.19 -6.18
N GLY A 77 0.95 0.43 -6.06
CA GLY A 77 1.97 -0.55 -5.70
C GLY A 77 3.34 0.11 -5.68
N SER A 78 4.36 -0.53 -5.10
CA SER A 78 5.72 0.03 -5.08
C SER A 78 6.71 -0.71 -5.96
N VAL A 79 7.75 0.02 -6.38
CA VAL A 79 8.78 -0.38 -7.36
C VAL A 79 10.12 0.19 -6.90
N ALA A 80 11.22 -0.52 -7.19
CA ALA A 80 12.56 0.05 -7.05
C ALA A 80 12.83 1.05 -8.18
N VAL A 81 13.10 2.32 -7.86
CA VAL A 81 13.31 3.38 -8.86
C VAL A 81 14.70 3.99 -8.70
N TYR A 82 15.42 4.12 -9.81
CA TYR A 82 16.67 4.87 -9.88
C TYR A 82 16.43 6.26 -10.44
N ARG A 83 16.72 7.29 -9.63
CA ARG A 83 16.56 8.70 -9.99
C ARG A 83 17.61 9.55 -9.30
N GLN A 84 18.20 10.48 -10.03
CA GLN A 84 19.21 11.42 -9.49
C GLN A 84 20.33 10.71 -8.70
N LYS A 85 20.88 9.63 -9.27
CA LYS A 85 21.95 8.81 -8.68
C LYS A 85 21.59 8.12 -7.34
N LYS A 86 20.30 7.99 -7.04
CA LYS A 86 19.80 7.33 -5.84
C LYS A 86 18.75 6.29 -6.20
N TYR A 87 18.68 5.25 -5.37
CA TYR A 87 17.63 4.24 -5.44
C TYR A 87 16.54 4.53 -4.42
N TYR A 88 15.28 4.35 -4.78
CA TYR A 88 14.13 4.54 -3.91
C TYR A 88 13.21 3.32 -3.97
N ASN A 89 12.54 3.04 -2.86
CA ASN A 89 11.32 2.23 -2.85
C ASN A 89 10.16 3.19 -3.07
N SER A 90 9.67 3.26 -4.30
CA SER A 90 8.71 4.26 -4.75
C SER A 90 7.37 3.61 -5.00
N LEU A 91 6.34 4.06 -4.28
CA LEU A 91 4.95 3.75 -4.56
C LEU A 91 4.43 4.66 -5.65
N PHE A 92 3.83 4.07 -6.68
CA PHE A 92 3.12 4.79 -7.72
C PHE A 92 1.62 4.67 -7.51
N TRP A 93 0.94 5.80 -7.63
CA TRP A 93 -0.51 5.91 -7.72
C TRP A 93 -0.87 6.26 -9.16
N VAL A 94 -1.39 5.31 -9.93
CA VAL A 94 -1.57 5.46 -11.38
C VAL A 94 -3.04 5.51 -11.72
N SER A 95 -3.49 6.63 -12.28
CA SER A 95 -4.88 6.88 -12.67
C SER A 95 -5.23 6.26 -14.04
N PRO A 96 -6.52 5.99 -14.33
CA PRO A 96 -6.96 5.41 -15.61
C PRO A 96 -6.61 6.26 -16.84
N ASN A 97 -6.50 7.57 -16.68
CA ASN A 97 -6.09 8.52 -17.72
C ASN A 97 -4.58 8.46 -18.02
N GLY A 98 -3.79 7.71 -17.24
CA GLY A 98 -2.35 7.56 -17.39
C GLY A 98 -1.51 8.55 -16.55
N GLU A 99 -2.13 9.48 -15.84
CA GLU A 99 -1.45 10.32 -14.85
C GLU A 99 -1.00 9.47 -13.67
N TYR A 100 0.07 9.91 -13.00
CA TYR A 100 0.56 9.22 -11.82
C TYR A 100 1.12 10.19 -10.79
N SER A 101 1.07 9.77 -9.53
CA SER A 101 1.75 10.41 -8.41
C SER A 101 2.67 9.39 -7.73
N CYS A 102 3.65 9.89 -6.99
CA CYS A 102 4.71 9.06 -6.41
C CYS A 102 4.90 9.37 -4.92
N TYR A 103 5.08 8.32 -4.12
CA TYR A 103 5.50 8.38 -2.73
C TYR A 103 6.78 7.56 -2.55
N ASN A 104 7.84 8.18 -2.04
CA ASN A 104 9.05 7.45 -1.68
C ASN A 104 8.97 7.03 -0.22
N LYS A 105 9.24 5.75 0.08
CA LYS A 105 9.20 5.19 1.44
C LYS A 105 9.98 6.06 2.41
N LYS A 106 9.30 6.54 3.45
CA LYS A 106 9.91 7.38 4.50
C LYS A 106 10.80 6.54 5.42
N HIS A 107 10.29 5.42 5.91
CA HIS A 107 10.99 4.59 6.89
C HIS A 107 11.58 3.35 6.23
N LEU A 108 12.89 3.37 5.97
CA LEU A 108 13.61 2.22 5.44
C LEU A 108 13.81 1.16 6.53
N PHE A 109 13.59 -0.11 6.20
CA PHE A 109 13.70 -1.23 7.11
C PHE A 109 15.17 -1.54 7.42
N THR A 110 15.68 -0.98 8.51
CA THR A 110 17.10 -1.02 8.88
C THR A 110 17.62 -2.41 9.18
N MET A 111 16.79 -3.27 9.76
CA MET A 111 17.14 -4.65 10.14
C MET A 111 17.52 -5.52 8.92
N ALA A 112 16.93 -5.26 7.75
CA ALA A 112 17.30 -5.93 6.49
C ALA A 112 18.35 -5.16 5.68
N GLY A 113 18.85 -4.03 6.18
CA GLY A 113 19.83 -3.21 5.46
C GLY A 113 19.26 -2.27 4.40
N GLU A 114 17.93 -2.06 4.31
CA GLU A 114 17.31 -1.23 3.24
C GLU A 114 17.93 0.17 3.16
N HIS A 115 18.19 0.79 4.31
CA HIS A 115 18.88 2.09 4.44
C HIS A 115 20.29 2.18 3.85
N LYS A 116 20.97 1.04 3.60
CA LYS A 116 22.30 1.00 2.98
C LYS A 116 22.23 1.05 1.45
N HIS A 117 21.08 0.69 0.89
CA HIS A 117 20.89 0.52 -0.56
C HIS A 117 19.89 1.51 -1.15
N TYR A 118 18.93 1.97 -0.35
CA TYR A 118 17.86 2.88 -0.75
C TYR A 118 17.92 4.20 0.02
N SER A 119 17.34 5.23 -0.58
CA SER A 119 17.18 6.57 -0.02
C SER A 119 15.77 6.76 0.52
N LYS A 120 15.65 7.45 1.65
CA LYS A 120 14.36 7.77 2.27
C LYS A 120 13.63 8.87 1.51
N GLY A 121 12.29 8.79 1.48
CA GLY A 121 11.43 9.93 1.18
C GLY A 121 11.25 10.86 2.37
N ASP A 122 10.49 11.91 2.15
CA ASP A 122 10.27 13.00 3.11
C ASP A 122 8.87 13.62 3.04
N ASN A 123 8.06 13.26 2.06
CA ASN A 123 6.73 13.83 1.83
C ASN A 123 5.65 12.74 1.85
N LEU A 124 4.50 13.03 2.44
CA LEU A 124 3.30 12.21 2.29
C LEU A 124 2.69 12.42 0.89
N LEU A 125 2.08 11.37 0.37
CA LEU A 125 1.19 11.46 -0.79
C LEU A 125 -0.26 11.46 -0.29
N LEU A 126 -1.00 12.52 -0.61
CA LEU A 126 -2.45 12.58 -0.47
C LEU A 126 -3.06 12.68 -1.86
N THR A 127 -4.02 11.82 -2.14
CA THR A 127 -4.67 11.71 -3.45
C THR A 127 -6.15 11.42 -3.25
N THR A 128 -6.93 11.47 -4.31
CA THR A 128 -8.38 11.27 -4.23
C THR A 128 -8.81 10.28 -5.30
N ILE A 129 -9.72 9.38 -4.92
CA ILE A 129 -10.43 8.52 -5.86
C ILE A 129 -11.93 8.59 -5.57
N SER A 130 -12.71 8.94 -6.59
CA SER A 130 -14.12 9.25 -6.43
C SER A 130 -14.29 10.30 -5.33
N SER A 131 -14.92 9.93 -4.21
CA SER A 131 -15.06 10.82 -3.07
C SER A 131 -14.01 10.55 -1.96
N PHE A 132 -13.29 9.43 -1.97
CA PHE A 132 -12.36 9.09 -0.90
C PHE A 132 -11.02 9.81 -1.04
N LYS A 133 -10.58 10.51 0.01
CA LYS A 133 -9.19 10.93 0.17
C LYS A 133 -8.34 9.74 0.61
N CYS A 134 -7.20 9.52 -0.02
CA CYS A 134 -6.34 8.36 0.20
C CYS A 134 -4.93 8.77 0.60
N CYS A 135 -4.35 8.00 1.52
CA CYS A 135 -2.95 8.10 1.92
C CYS A 135 -2.28 6.73 1.77
N PRO A 136 -1.49 6.51 0.71
CA PRO A 136 -0.74 5.27 0.55
C PRO A 136 0.66 5.37 1.18
N LEU A 137 1.04 4.33 1.92
CA LEU A 137 2.30 4.16 2.64
C LEU A 137 2.91 2.77 2.34
N ILE A 138 4.17 2.57 2.70
CA ILE A 138 4.91 1.36 2.34
C ILE A 138 5.41 0.63 3.59
N CYS A 139 4.88 -0.58 3.80
CA CYS A 139 5.40 -1.62 4.69
C CYS A 139 5.81 -1.11 6.07
N TYR A 140 7.12 -0.86 6.27
CA TYR A 140 7.70 -0.47 7.54
C TYR A 140 7.15 0.85 8.09
N ASP A 141 6.62 1.73 7.23
CA ASP A 141 5.89 2.94 7.63
C ASP A 141 4.75 2.64 8.63
N LEU A 142 4.16 1.43 8.58
CA LEU A 142 3.11 0.99 9.50
C LEU A 142 3.53 1.10 10.98
N ARG A 143 4.82 0.98 11.29
CA ARG A 143 5.31 1.08 12.68
C ARG A 143 5.35 2.50 13.25
N PHE A 144 5.13 3.52 12.42
CA PHE A 144 5.36 4.92 12.78
C PHE A 144 4.04 5.70 12.83
N PRO A 145 3.30 5.67 13.96
CA PRO A 145 1.95 6.23 14.05
C PRO A 145 1.89 7.73 13.76
N VAL A 146 2.93 8.48 14.14
CA VAL A 146 3.03 9.92 13.90
C VAL A 146 3.02 10.24 12.40
N TRP A 147 3.75 9.45 11.60
CA TRP A 147 3.77 9.60 10.14
C TRP A 147 2.42 9.27 9.51
N SER A 148 1.71 8.32 10.09
CA SER A 148 0.38 7.90 9.65
C SER A 148 -0.75 8.77 10.20
N ARG A 149 -0.51 9.76 11.08
CA ARG A 149 -1.57 10.41 11.83
C ARG A 149 -2.54 11.19 10.92
N ASN A 150 -3.85 10.91 11.06
CA ASN A 150 -4.91 11.40 10.17
C ASN A 150 -5.54 12.74 10.59
N ILE A 151 -4.72 13.72 10.98
CA ILE A 151 -5.27 15.00 11.41
C ILE A 151 -4.49 16.19 10.89
N ASN A 152 -5.22 17.18 10.38
CA ASN A 152 -4.72 18.50 10.02
C ASN A 152 -4.61 19.41 11.25
N THR A 153 -3.97 20.57 11.09
CA THR A 153 -3.82 21.58 12.16
C THR A 153 -5.15 22.17 12.62
N ASP A 154 -6.17 22.16 11.75
CA ASP A 154 -7.55 22.58 12.05
C ASP A 154 -8.40 21.43 12.63
N LEU A 155 -7.76 20.33 13.04
CA LEU A 155 -8.37 19.10 13.54
C LEU A 155 -9.25 18.35 12.54
N SER A 156 -9.27 18.74 11.27
CA SER A 156 -9.97 17.99 10.22
C SER A 156 -9.20 16.73 9.79
N PHE A 157 -9.91 15.73 9.26
CA PHE A 157 -9.29 14.51 8.75
C PHE A 157 -8.51 14.78 7.45
N LYS A 158 -7.26 14.29 7.40
CA LYS A 158 -6.39 14.35 6.21
C LYS A 158 -6.89 13.45 5.09
N TYR A 159 -7.37 12.25 5.46
CA TYR A 159 -7.76 11.20 4.54
C TYR A 159 -8.89 10.31 5.08
N ASP A 160 -9.48 9.52 4.19
CA ASP A 160 -10.60 8.60 4.46
C ASP A 160 -10.15 7.13 4.37
N LEU A 161 -9.11 6.86 3.57
CA LEU A 161 -8.53 5.55 3.36
C LEU A 161 -7.00 5.60 3.49
N LEU A 162 -6.46 4.78 4.38
CA LEU A 162 -5.02 4.57 4.56
C LEU A 162 -4.62 3.21 3.94
N ILE A 163 -3.58 3.19 3.13
CA ILE A 163 -3.16 1.99 2.39
C ILE A 163 -1.71 1.66 2.75
N TYR A 164 -1.44 0.39 3.01
CA TYR A 164 -0.09 -0.15 3.18
C TYR A 164 0.15 -1.25 2.15
N VAL A 165 1.20 -1.10 1.36
CA VAL A 165 1.71 -2.18 0.49
C VAL A 165 2.96 -2.77 1.14
N ALA A 166 3.12 -4.11 1.16
CA ALA A 166 4.15 -4.74 1.98
C ALA A 166 4.77 -6.03 1.44
N ASN A 167 6.03 -6.25 1.83
CA ASN A 167 6.67 -7.54 2.04
C ASN A 167 6.90 -7.69 3.56
N TRP A 168 5.88 -8.10 4.30
CA TRP A 168 5.96 -8.27 5.75
C TRP A 168 6.12 -9.76 6.12
N PRO A 169 7.28 -10.18 6.68
CA PRO A 169 7.54 -11.59 6.97
C PRO A 169 6.58 -12.21 7.98
N SER A 170 6.27 -13.50 7.80
CA SER A 170 5.31 -14.26 8.62
C SER A 170 5.67 -14.29 10.10
N VAL A 171 6.97 -14.29 10.42
CA VAL A 171 7.47 -14.24 11.82
C VAL A 171 7.03 -13.00 12.59
N ARG A 172 6.45 -11.99 11.93
CA ARG A 172 5.90 -10.77 12.54
C ARG A 172 4.46 -10.50 12.12
N GLU A 173 3.70 -11.51 11.68
CA GLU A 173 2.34 -11.34 11.18
C GLU A 173 1.36 -10.75 12.22
N ASP A 174 1.54 -11.08 13.49
CA ASP A 174 0.73 -10.52 14.58
C ASP A 174 0.91 -9.00 14.68
N ALA A 175 2.16 -8.52 14.59
CA ALA A 175 2.44 -7.08 14.56
C ALA A 175 1.84 -6.41 13.31
N TRP A 176 1.82 -7.09 12.16
CA TRP A 176 1.20 -6.57 10.94
C TRP A 176 -0.30 -6.37 11.10
N THR A 177 -1.03 -7.42 11.50
CA THR A 177 -2.49 -7.36 11.62
C THR A 177 -2.93 -6.46 12.76
N THR A 178 -2.24 -6.49 13.91
CA THR A 178 -2.52 -5.62 15.07
C THR A 178 -2.33 -4.15 14.74
N LEU A 179 -1.21 -3.78 14.09
CA LEU A 179 -0.95 -2.38 13.78
C LEU A 179 -1.92 -1.84 12.72
N LEU A 180 -2.29 -2.63 11.69
CA LEU A 180 -3.30 -2.21 10.71
C LEU A 180 -4.65 -1.91 11.38
N LYS A 181 -5.09 -2.80 12.28
CA LYS A 181 -6.31 -2.58 13.05
C LYS A 181 -6.21 -1.33 13.93
N ALA A 182 -5.09 -1.15 14.62
CA ALA A 182 -4.85 0.04 15.45
C ALA A 182 -4.88 1.33 14.62
N ARG A 183 -4.26 1.34 13.43
CA ARG A 183 -4.31 2.49 12.51
C ARG A 183 -5.74 2.83 12.09
N ALA A 184 -6.61 1.84 11.90
CA ALA A 184 -8.01 2.09 11.53
C ALA A 184 -8.76 2.78 12.67
N ILE A 185 -8.59 2.25 13.88
CA ILE A 185 -9.23 2.73 15.11
C ILE A 185 -8.76 4.16 15.44
N GLU A 186 -7.45 4.37 15.58
CA GLU A 186 -6.92 5.64 16.10
C GLU A 186 -7.11 6.79 15.10
N ASN A 187 -7.15 6.50 13.80
CA ASN A 187 -7.29 7.49 12.73
C ASN A 187 -8.71 7.59 12.14
N GLN A 188 -9.65 6.81 12.68
CA GLN A 188 -11.05 6.75 12.25
C GLN A 188 -11.20 6.76 10.73
N CYS A 189 -10.61 5.76 10.08
CA CYS A 189 -10.53 5.66 8.63
C CYS A 189 -10.56 4.19 8.20
N TYR A 190 -10.86 3.94 6.94
CA TYR A 190 -10.63 2.61 6.38
C TYR A 190 -9.12 2.37 6.27
N VAL A 191 -8.69 1.13 6.54
CA VAL A 191 -7.29 0.70 6.37
C VAL A 191 -7.23 -0.53 5.50
N ILE A 192 -6.32 -0.53 4.52
CA ILE A 192 -6.02 -1.69 3.69
C ILE A 192 -4.52 -1.98 3.81
N GLY A 193 -4.18 -3.20 4.20
CA GLY A 193 -2.83 -3.73 4.11
C GLY A 193 -2.78 -4.84 3.07
N VAL A 194 -1.99 -4.69 2.01
CA VAL A 194 -1.72 -5.74 1.02
C VAL A 194 -0.29 -6.22 1.17
N ASN A 195 -0.16 -7.51 1.49
CA ASN A 195 1.12 -8.18 1.66
C ASN A 195 1.22 -9.36 0.68
N ARG A 196 2.44 -9.70 0.29
CA ARG A 196 2.71 -10.88 -0.53
C ARG A 196 2.57 -12.19 0.26
N VAL A 197 2.44 -13.30 -0.45
CA VAL A 197 2.60 -14.65 0.10
C VAL A 197 3.86 -15.33 -0.44
N GLY A 198 4.16 -16.52 0.08
CA GLY A 198 5.20 -17.40 -0.42
C GLY A 198 6.55 -17.19 0.26
N LYS A 199 7.62 -17.58 -0.42
CA LYS A 199 9.00 -17.47 0.06
C LYS A 199 9.82 -16.69 -0.97
N ASP A 200 10.58 -15.70 -0.54
CA ASP A 200 11.42 -14.92 -1.45
C ASP A 200 12.77 -15.59 -1.74
N GLY A 201 13.59 -14.97 -2.59
CA GLY A 201 14.91 -15.50 -2.96
C GLY A 201 15.93 -15.51 -1.83
N ASN A 202 15.67 -14.79 -0.73
CA ASN A 202 16.48 -14.83 0.49
C ASN A 202 15.99 -15.91 1.47
N GLY A 203 14.95 -16.65 1.10
CA GLY A 203 14.35 -17.67 1.92
C GLY A 203 13.47 -17.14 3.05
N VAL A 204 13.04 -15.87 3.00
CA VAL A 204 12.11 -15.29 3.97
C VAL A 204 10.68 -15.70 3.60
N SER A 205 9.92 -16.18 4.58
CA SER A 205 8.52 -16.58 4.40
C SER A 205 7.56 -15.42 4.65
N TYR A 206 6.51 -15.35 3.84
CA TYR A 206 5.43 -14.36 3.92
C TYR A 206 4.10 -15.10 3.93
N SER A 207 3.32 -14.90 4.99
CA SER A 207 2.00 -15.51 5.16
C SER A 207 0.90 -14.73 4.44
N GLY A 208 1.22 -13.61 3.80
CA GLY A 208 0.21 -12.67 3.32
C GLY A 208 -0.40 -11.97 4.51
N GLU A 209 -1.52 -12.49 5.01
CA GLU A 209 -2.29 -11.84 6.06
C GLU A 209 -2.66 -10.41 5.64
N SER A 210 -2.97 -10.19 4.36
CA SER A 210 -3.57 -8.94 3.89
C SER A 210 -4.88 -8.71 4.63
N ARG A 211 -5.18 -7.46 4.98
CA ARG A 211 -6.36 -7.11 5.79
C ARG A 211 -7.01 -5.84 5.29
N ILE A 212 -8.33 -5.78 5.46
CA ILE A 212 -9.13 -4.59 5.23
C ILE A 212 -9.94 -4.35 6.50
N PHE A 213 -9.76 -3.18 7.11
CA PHE A 213 -10.46 -2.78 8.32
C PHE A 213 -11.36 -1.58 8.06
N GLY A 214 -12.56 -1.64 8.64
CA GLY A 214 -13.43 -0.48 8.77
C GLY A 214 -12.94 0.49 9.85
N PRO A 215 -13.57 1.66 9.98
CA PRO A 215 -13.08 2.72 10.84
C PRO A 215 -13.21 2.43 12.34
N LYS A 216 -13.94 1.37 12.74
CA LYS A 216 -13.98 0.88 14.12
C LYS A 216 -12.96 -0.25 14.37
N GLY A 217 -12.15 -0.60 13.37
CA GLY A 217 -11.22 -1.73 13.42
C GLY A 217 -11.89 -3.09 13.19
N GLU A 218 -13.13 -3.11 12.72
CA GLU A 218 -13.81 -4.33 12.29
C GLU A 218 -13.19 -4.85 10.99
N ARG A 219 -12.98 -6.16 10.89
CA ARG A 219 -12.39 -6.79 9.69
C ARG A 219 -13.47 -6.93 8.61
N LEU A 220 -13.17 -6.48 7.41
CA LEU A 220 -14.07 -6.45 6.25
C LEU A 220 -13.70 -7.48 5.17
N ASP A 221 -12.54 -8.13 5.30
CA ASP A 221 -12.00 -9.09 4.34
C ASP A 221 -12.12 -10.56 4.82
N SER A 222 -11.77 -11.46 3.92
CA SER A 222 -11.79 -12.92 4.03
C SER A 222 -10.44 -13.54 3.60
N PHE A 223 -9.36 -12.76 3.58
CA PHE A 223 -8.03 -13.22 3.23
C PHE A 223 -7.59 -14.39 4.10
N LYS A 224 -7.00 -15.39 3.43
CA LYS A 224 -6.43 -16.58 4.08
C LYS A 224 -4.91 -16.51 4.09
N ALA A 225 -4.30 -16.88 5.21
CA ALA A 225 -2.85 -17.02 5.31
C ALA A 225 -2.31 -18.01 4.25
N ASN A 226 -1.12 -17.73 3.73
CA ASN A 226 -0.37 -18.57 2.79
C ASN A 226 -1.11 -18.93 1.49
N LYS A 227 -2.12 -18.16 1.09
CA LYS A 227 -2.87 -18.37 -0.14
C LYS A 227 -2.84 -17.14 -1.03
N GLU A 228 -2.59 -17.33 -2.31
CA GLU A 228 -2.85 -16.29 -3.29
C GLU A 228 -4.35 -16.03 -3.37
N GLN A 229 -4.73 -14.76 -3.29
CA GLN A 229 -6.12 -14.35 -3.28
C GLN A 229 -6.22 -12.91 -3.78
N VAL A 230 -7.17 -12.66 -4.67
CA VAL A 230 -7.63 -11.30 -4.95
C VAL A 230 -8.96 -11.14 -4.26
N GLU A 231 -9.07 -10.13 -3.42
CA GLU A 231 -10.31 -9.85 -2.71
C GLU A 231 -10.89 -8.51 -3.14
N ILE A 232 -12.19 -8.51 -3.45
CA ILE A 232 -12.93 -7.32 -3.82
C ILE A 232 -13.81 -6.91 -2.65
N VAL A 233 -13.62 -5.71 -2.14
CA VAL A 233 -14.40 -5.15 -1.03
C VAL A 233 -14.99 -3.82 -1.44
N GLU A 234 -16.21 -3.55 -0.96
CA GLU A 234 -16.87 -2.26 -1.11
C GLU A 234 -16.72 -1.45 0.19
N LEU A 235 -16.24 -0.22 0.06
CA LEU A 235 -16.16 0.74 1.14
C LEU A 235 -17.28 1.76 1.01
N ASP A 236 -18.08 1.88 2.07
CA ASP A 236 -19.19 2.82 2.16
C ASP A 236 -18.74 4.10 2.89
N ARG A 237 -18.83 5.22 2.18
CA ARG A 237 -18.45 6.52 2.74
C ARG A 237 -19.43 6.98 3.83
N SER A 238 -20.71 6.67 3.70
CA SER A 238 -21.73 7.08 4.66
C SER A 238 -21.49 6.44 6.04
N VAL A 239 -21.00 5.19 6.07
CA VAL A 239 -20.59 4.50 7.31
C VAL A 239 -19.44 5.23 8.00
N LEU A 240 -18.44 5.70 7.24
CA LEU A 240 -17.31 6.45 7.76
C LEU A 240 -17.74 7.81 8.33
N GLU A 241 -18.53 8.57 7.56
CA GLU A 241 -19.01 9.89 7.96
C GLU A 241 -19.90 9.80 9.20
N LYS A 242 -20.81 8.84 9.24
CA LYS A 242 -21.67 8.57 10.40
C LYS A 242 -20.82 8.25 11.64
N PHE A 243 -19.83 7.38 11.53
CA PHE A 243 -18.99 7.03 12.67
C PHE A 243 -18.18 8.23 13.20
N ARG A 244 -17.60 9.04 12.31
CA ARG A 244 -16.87 10.24 12.71
C ARG A 244 -17.77 11.28 13.39
N LEU A 245 -19.04 11.37 12.98
CA LEU A 245 -20.03 12.24 13.63
C LEU A 245 -20.43 11.70 15.02
N GLU A 246 -20.66 10.39 15.14
CA GLU A 246 -21.06 9.74 16.40
C GLU A 246 -19.92 9.67 17.43
N PHE A 247 -18.67 9.66 16.97
CA PHE A 247 -17.48 9.57 17.82
C PHE A 247 -16.38 10.52 17.32
N PRO A 248 -16.46 11.84 17.57
CA PRO A 248 -15.56 12.83 16.97
C PRO A 248 -14.21 12.94 17.71
N ALA A 249 -13.48 11.83 17.84
CA ALA A 249 -12.22 11.76 18.59
C ALA A 249 -11.09 12.64 18.01
N ASN A 250 -11.21 13.07 16.75
CA ASN A 250 -10.30 14.05 16.15
C ASN A 250 -10.36 15.41 16.86
N SER A 251 -11.51 15.79 17.44
CA SER A 251 -11.67 17.07 18.15
C SER A 251 -10.81 17.15 19.42
N ASP A 252 -10.41 16.00 19.97
CA ASP A 252 -9.61 15.88 21.20
C ASP A 252 -8.12 15.61 20.92
N ALA A 253 -7.70 15.64 19.65
CA ALA A 253 -6.36 15.25 19.25
C ALA A 253 -5.32 16.34 19.48
N ASP A 254 -4.10 15.91 19.79
CA ASP A 254 -2.95 16.80 19.92
C ASP A 254 -2.41 17.27 18.57
N ASN A 255 -2.12 18.56 18.48
CA ASN A 255 -1.30 19.12 17.40
C ASN A 255 0.17 18.78 17.61
N PHE A 256 0.89 18.50 16.53
CA PHE A 256 2.31 18.18 16.56
C PHE A 256 3.01 18.58 15.26
N GLU A 257 4.32 18.71 15.33
CA GLU A 257 5.20 18.83 14.17
C GLU A 257 6.21 17.67 14.17
N ILE A 258 6.52 17.14 12.99
CA ILE A 258 7.57 16.14 12.84
C ILE A 258 8.88 16.89 12.58
N ILE A 259 9.77 16.86 13.56
CA ILE A 259 11.10 17.49 13.53
C ILE A 259 12.07 16.66 12.67
#